data_AF-A0A6M5YIC1-F1
#
_entry.id   AF-A0A6M5YIC1-F1
#
_cell.length_a   1.000
_cell.length_b   1.000
_cell.length_c   1.000
_cell.angle_alpha   90.00
_cell.angle_beta   90.00
_cell.angle_gamma   90.00
#
_symmetry.space_group_name_H-M   'P 1'
#
loop_
_entity.id
_entity.type
_entity.pdbx_description
1 polymer ?
#
loop_
_entity_poly.entity_id
_entity_poly.type
_entity_poly.pdbx_seq_one_letter_code
_entity_poly.pdbx_strand_id
1 'polypeptide(L)'
;MTEDEWLAGPDPGQLLPFLHGRLSPRKLRLLGVACCRALGPLLPDEADRTAITIAEQYADGQVSRKALQRAHEEADEARYHISRSDEESVLAWPPPDVTRLASWGDEEFARSRRELISLARWFVFIVIDPGLANLRVFPQHPYLPYRRFVSPFTVWDVAGNPFRPTPHDPAWLTADVTALARGIYEQRAFDRAPILADALQDAGCEDEGVLDHLRGGGSHARGCWAVDLVLGKE
;
A
#
# COMPACT_ATOMS: atom_id res chain seq x y z
N MET A 1 -3.54 -12.75 17.92
CA MET A 1 -3.01 -11.40 18.01
C MET A 1 -3.87 -10.63 19.00
N THR A 2 -3.25 -10.07 20.04
CA THR A 2 -3.87 -9.13 20.98
C THR A 2 -3.62 -7.67 20.53
N GLU A 3 -4.25 -6.70 21.20
CA GLU A 3 -3.98 -5.27 20.94
C GLU A 3 -2.52 -4.90 21.23
N ASP A 4 -1.95 -5.35 22.36
CA ASP A 4 -0.56 -5.09 22.71
C ASP A 4 0.42 -5.68 21.69
N GLU A 5 0.15 -6.91 21.23
CA GLU A 5 0.93 -7.54 20.16
C GLU A 5 0.83 -6.76 18.85
N TRP A 6 -0.35 -6.19 18.55
CA TRP A 6 -0.57 -5.36 17.36
C TRP A 6 0.20 -4.05 17.44
N LEU A 7 0.14 -3.33 18.57
CA LEU A 7 0.81 -2.04 18.77
C LEU A 7 2.34 -2.18 18.85
N ALA A 8 2.86 -3.34 19.25
CA ALA A 8 4.28 -3.63 19.28
C ALA A 8 4.95 -3.71 17.89
N GLY A 9 4.18 -3.64 16.80
CA GLY A 9 4.71 -3.74 15.44
C GLY A 9 5.23 -5.13 15.12
N PRO A 10 4.37 -6.16 15.21
CA PRO A 10 4.79 -7.53 15.01
C PRO A 10 5.20 -7.73 13.56
N ASP A 11 5.85 -8.86 13.29
CA ASP A 11 6.29 -9.19 11.94
C ASP A 11 5.13 -9.08 10.92
N PRO A 12 5.33 -8.46 9.74
CA PRO A 12 4.28 -8.37 8.73
C PRO A 12 3.69 -9.74 8.32
N GLY A 13 4.48 -10.82 8.43
CA GLY A 13 4.03 -12.19 8.24
C GLY A 13 3.00 -12.67 9.27
N GLN A 14 2.87 -12.00 10.42
CA GLN A 14 1.81 -12.20 11.40
C GLN A 14 0.62 -11.25 11.19
N LEU A 15 0.89 -10.01 10.74
CA LEU A 15 -0.13 -8.99 10.50
C LEU A 15 -1.06 -9.35 9.33
N LEU A 16 -0.50 -9.78 8.19
CA LEU A 16 -1.29 -10.03 6.98
C LEU A 16 -2.27 -11.21 7.13
N PRO A 17 -1.90 -12.36 7.72
CA PRO A 17 -2.86 -13.43 8.00
C PRO A 17 -3.92 -13.00 9.02
N PHE A 18 -3.55 -12.15 9.99
CA PHE A 18 -4.51 -11.63 10.95
C PHE A 18 -5.52 -10.69 10.28
N LEU A 19 -5.14 -9.87 9.31
CA LEU A 19 -6.07 -9.00 8.58
C LEU A 19 -6.94 -9.73 7.54
N HIS A 20 -6.67 -11.02 7.28
CA HIS A 20 -7.45 -11.83 6.36
C HIS A 20 -8.92 -11.89 6.77
N GLY A 21 -9.82 -11.51 5.86
CA GLY A 21 -11.27 -11.45 6.09
C GLY A 21 -11.73 -10.28 6.97
N ARG A 22 -10.82 -9.41 7.43
CA ARG A 22 -11.13 -8.21 8.23
C ARG A 22 -11.10 -6.92 7.43
N LEU A 23 -10.37 -6.88 6.33
CA LEU A 23 -10.34 -5.73 5.42
C LEU A 23 -11.32 -5.90 4.26
N SER A 24 -11.93 -4.78 3.84
CA SER A 24 -12.71 -4.72 2.61
C SER A 24 -11.83 -5.03 1.38
N PRO A 25 -12.41 -5.51 0.26
CA PRO A 25 -11.65 -5.67 -0.99
C PRO A 25 -10.96 -4.40 -1.47
N ARG A 26 -11.55 -3.22 -1.18
CA ARG A 26 -10.96 -1.91 -1.46
C ARG A 26 -9.69 -1.70 -0.63
N LYS A 27 -9.78 -1.79 0.70
CA LYS A 27 -8.63 -1.62 1.62
C LYS A 27 -7.52 -2.62 1.32
N LEU A 28 -7.88 -3.86 1.02
CA LEU A 28 -6.92 -4.89 0.65
C LEU A 28 -6.11 -4.50 -0.59
N ARG A 29 -6.79 -4.02 -1.65
CA ARG A 29 -6.12 -3.57 -2.86
C ARG A 29 -5.24 -2.36 -2.59
N LEU A 30 -5.71 -1.40 -1.79
CA LEU A 30 -4.95 -0.20 -1.43
C LEU A 30 -3.71 -0.50 -0.59
N LEU A 31 -3.78 -1.45 0.34
CA LEU A 31 -2.61 -1.95 1.07
C LEU A 31 -1.58 -2.53 0.11
N GLY A 32 -2.03 -3.35 -0.84
CA GLY A 32 -1.16 -3.91 -1.87
C GLY A 32 -0.52 -2.83 -2.77
N VAL A 33 -1.30 -1.85 -3.22
CA VAL A 33 -0.81 -0.68 -3.98
C VAL A 33 0.24 0.10 -3.19
N ALA A 34 0.00 0.37 -1.91
CA ALA A 34 0.93 1.10 -1.05
C ALA A 34 2.27 0.37 -0.95
N CYS A 35 2.22 -0.94 -0.76
CA CYS A 35 3.41 -1.80 -0.78
C CYS A 35 4.12 -1.74 -2.16
N CYS A 36 3.40 -1.88 -3.28
CA CYS A 36 3.99 -1.75 -4.62
C CYS A 36 4.68 -0.40 -4.83
N ARG A 37 4.08 0.70 -4.33
CA ARG A 37 4.65 2.05 -4.45
C ARG A 37 5.93 2.20 -3.63
N ALA A 38 6.00 1.58 -2.45
CA ALA A 38 7.23 1.52 -1.67
C ALA A 38 8.36 0.79 -2.44
N LEU A 39 8.02 -0.17 -3.29
CA LEU A 39 8.95 -0.88 -4.19
C LEU A 39 9.28 -0.11 -5.48
N GLY A 40 8.75 1.09 -5.69
CA GLY A 40 8.90 1.87 -6.91
C GLY A 40 10.32 1.94 -7.50
N PRO A 41 11.39 2.07 -6.70
CA PRO A 41 12.76 2.02 -7.22
C PRO A 41 13.12 0.71 -7.94
N LEU A 42 12.52 -0.41 -7.53
CA LEU A 42 12.70 -1.75 -8.13
C LEU A 42 11.78 -2.00 -9.35
N LEU A 43 10.86 -1.07 -9.64
CA LEU A 43 9.88 -1.14 -10.73
C LEU A 43 10.15 -0.01 -11.74
N PRO A 44 11.19 -0.14 -12.59
CA PRO A 44 11.53 0.88 -13.57
C PRO A 44 10.52 0.97 -14.72
N ASP A 45 9.81 -0.12 -15.01
CA ASP A 45 8.91 -0.23 -16.15
C ASP A 45 7.66 0.65 -15.98
N GLU A 46 7.38 1.45 -17.00
CA GLU A 46 6.18 2.32 -17.05
C GLU A 46 4.88 1.50 -16.99
N ALA A 47 4.89 0.28 -17.55
CA ALA A 47 3.78 -0.65 -17.48
C ALA A 47 3.43 -1.03 -16.03
N ASP A 48 4.42 -1.35 -15.19
CA ASP A 48 4.19 -1.69 -13.78
C ASP A 48 3.60 -0.49 -13.02
N ARG A 49 4.10 0.72 -13.27
CA ARG A 49 3.59 1.95 -12.63
C ARG A 49 2.16 2.28 -13.06
N THR A 50 1.85 2.05 -14.34
CA THR A 50 0.51 2.22 -14.90
C THR A 50 -0.45 1.21 -14.29
N ALA A 51 -0.05 -0.06 -14.21
CA ALA A 51 -0.80 -1.15 -13.59
C ALA A 51 -1.15 -0.84 -12.11
N ILE A 52 -0.17 -0.38 -11.32
CA ILE A 52 -0.39 0.05 -9.92
C ILE A 52 -1.42 1.19 -9.85
N THR A 53 -1.35 2.14 -10.78
CA THR A 53 -2.28 3.28 -10.83
C THR A 53 -3.70 2.82 -11.17
N ILE A 54 -3.87 1.89 -12.11
CA ILE A 54 -5.16 1.30 -12.47
C ILE A 54 -5.75 0.52 -11.30
N ALA A 55 -4.96 -0.27 -10.57
CA ALA A 55 -5.43 -0.98 -9.38
C ALA A 55 -5.95 -0.03 -8.30
N GLU A 56 -5.24 1.07 -8.06
CA GLU A 56 -5.66 2.06 -7.08
C GLU A 56 -6.96 2.76 -7.49
N GLN A 57 -7.06 3.20 -8.75
CA GLN A 57 -8.27 3.80 -9.30
C GLN A 57 -9.45 2.82 -9.26
N TYR A 58 -9.19 1.53 -9.48
CA TYR A 58 -10.23 0.49 -9.42
C TYR A 58 -10.74 0.31 -7.99
N ALA A 59 -9.84 0.35 -7.00
CA ALA A 59 -10.21 0.27 -5.60
C ALA A 59 -11.19 1.38 -5.20
N ASP A 60 -11.03 2.57 -5.78
CA ASP A 60 -11.93 3.72 -5.58
C ASP A 60 -13.11 3.79 -6.57
N GLY A 61 -13.31 2.78 -7.41
CA GLY A 61 -14.42 2.71 -8.38
C GLY A 61 -14.30 3.68 -9.56
N GLN A 62 -13.12 4.25 -9.80
CA GLN A 62 -12.87 5.24 -10.85
C GLN A 62 -12.64 4.60 -12.23
N VAL A 63 -12.22 3.34 -12.26
CA VAL A 63 -12.07 2.56 -13.49
C VAL A 63 -12.88 1.27 -13.40
N SER A 64 -13.27 0.75 -14.58
CA SER A 64 -14.08 -0.46 -14.65
C SER A 64 -13.26 -1.73 -14.38
N ARG A 65 -13.94 -2.81 -13.98
CA ARG A 65 -13.31 -4.15 -13.85
C ARG A 65 -12.68 -4.63 -15.16
N LYS A 66 -13.25 -4.25 -16.31
CA LYS A 66 -12.68 -4.57 -17.64
C LYS A 66 -11.34 -3.88 -17.87
N ALA A 67 -11.19 -2.64 -17.40
CA ALA A 67 -9.92 -1.93 -17.49
C ALA A 67 -8.84 -2.58 -16.61
N LEU A 68 -9.22 -2.99 -15.39
CA LEU A 68 -8.32 -3.74 -14.50
C LEU A 68 -7.90 -5.08 -15.11
N GLN A 69 -8.86 -5.82 -15.69
CA GLN A 69 -8.60 -7.10 -16.36
C GLN A 69 -7.60 -6.97 -17.53
N ARG A 70 -7.73 -5.92 -18.36
CA ARG A 70 -6.77 -5.67 -19.44
C ARG A 70 -5.37 -5.38 -18.92
N ALA A 71 -5.25 -4.52 -17.90
CA ALA A 71 -3.96 -4.23 -17.28
C ALA A 71 -3.32 -5.50 -16.69
N HIS A 72 -4.13 -6.40 -16.14
CA HIS A 72 -3.68 -7.71 -15.67
C HIS A 72 -3.18 -8.60 -16.81
N GLU A 73 -3.90 -8.69 -17.93
CA GLU A 73 -3.48 -9.47 -19.11
C GLU A 73 -2.16 -8.94 -19.70
N GLU A 74 -2.03 -7.63 -19.86
CA GLU A 74 -0.81 -6.98 -20.36
C GLU A 74 0.40 -7.22 -19.42
N ALA A 75 0.18 -7.17 -18.11
CA ALA A 75 1.22 -7.45 -17.13
C ALA A 75 1.62 -8.95 -17.10
N ASP A 76 0.68 -9.87 -17.32
CA ASP A 76 0.97 -11.31 -17.37
C ASP A 76 1.80 -11.65 -18.62
N GLU A 77 1.45 -11.12 -19.78
CA GLU A 77 2.25 -11.27 -21.01
C GLU A 77 3.69 -10.77 -20.82
N ALA A 78 3.87 -9.58 -20.24
CA ALA A 78 5.19 -9.04 -19.91
C ALA A 78 5.97 -9.96 -18.93
N ARG A 79 5.30 -10.52 -17.92
CA ARG A 79 5.90 -11.45 -16.94
C ARG A 79 6.37 -12.74 -17.60
N TYR A 80 5.61 -13.29 -18.55
CA TYR A 80 5.98 -14.50 -19.30
C TYR A 80 7.20 -14.31 -20.19
N HIS A 81 7.44 -13.09 -20.70
CA HIS A 81 8.65 -12.79 -21.46
C HIS A 81 9.92 -12.77 -20.60
N ILE A 82 9.82 -12.38 -19.33
CA ILE A 82 10.95 -12.23 -18.41
C ILE A 82 11.41 -13.56 -17.84
N SER A 83 10.46 -14.45 -17.50
CA SER A 83 10.79 -15.80 -17.02
C SER A 83 11.54 -16.65 -18.06
N ARG A 84 11.51 -16.23 -19.33
CA ARG A 84 12.23 -16.83 -20.46
C ARG A 84 13.46 -16.04 -20.92
N SER A 85 13.71 -14.86 -20.36
CA SER A 85 14.87 -14.02 -20.71
C SER A 85 16.16 -14.60 -20.12
N ASP A 86 17.25 -14.57 -20.90
CA ASP A 86 18.56 -15.05 -20.48
C ASP A 86 19.23 -14.10 -19.47
N GLU A 87 20.32 -14.58 -18.86
CA GLU A 87 21.02 -13.87 -17.80
C GLU A 87 21.53 -12.48 -18.22
N GLU A 88 21.89 -12.35 -19.49
CA GLU A 88 22.44 -11.17 -20.14
C GLU A 88 21.35 -10.09 -20.38
N SER A 89 20.14 -10.50 -20.76
CA SER A 89 18.98 -9.60 -20.94
C SER A 89 18.52 -8.94 -19.63
N VAL A 90 18.63 -9.64 -18.50
CA VAL A 90 18.29 -9.11 -17.17
C VAL A 90 19.33 -8.10 -16.67
N LEU A 91 20.60 -8.25 -17.07
CA LEU A 91 21.69 -7.32 -16.72
C LEU A 91 21.61 -6.01 -17.50
N ALA A 92 21.00 -6.00 -18.69
CA ALA A 92 20.81 -4.82 -19.53
C ALA A 92 19.72 -3.85 -19.02
N TRP A 93 18.92 -4.24 -18.02
CA TRP A 93 17.91 -3.37 -17.42
C TRP A 93 18.54 -2.27 -16.56
N PRO A 94 18.03 -1.03 -16.61
CA PRO A 94 18.58 0.07 -15.85
C PRO A 94 18.68 -0.31 -14.36
N PRO A 95 19.83 -0.07 -13.70
CA PRO A 95 19.95 -0.30 -12.28
C PRO A 95 18.86 0.52 -11.56
N PRO A 96 18.13 -0.07 -10.59
CA PRO A 96 17.27 0.72 -9.74
C PRO A 96 18.12 1.83 -9.11
N ASP A 97 17.53 3.01 -8.87
CA ASP A 97 18.25 4.09 -8.19
C ASP A 97 18.52 3.68 -6.73
N VAL A 98 19.69 3.08 -6.52
CA VAL A 98 20.15 2.53 -5.24
C VAL A 98 20.61 3.59 -4.25
N THR A 99 20.63 4.88 -4.64
CA THR A 99 21.02 5.95 -3.71
C THR A 99 20.09 6.09 -2.52
N ARG A 100 18.83 5.62 -2.62
CA ARG A 100 17.89 5.47 -1.48
C ARG A 100 17.97 4.13 -0.75
N LEU A 101 18.73 3.17 -1.28
CA LEU A 101 18.95 1.82 -0.73
C LEU A 101 20.28 1.70 0.04
N ALA A 102 21.04 2.79 0.16
CA ALA A 102 22.36 2.87 0.80
C ALA A 102 22.41 2.49 2.31
N SER A 103 21.29 2.11 2.92
CA SER A 103 21.26 1.52 4.27
C SER A 103 21.40 -0.02 4.27
N TRP A 104 21.56 -0.66 3.11
CA TRP A 104 21.50 -2.11 2.93
C TRP A 104 22.88 -2.65 2.50
N GLY A 105 23.45 -3.59 3.26
CA GLY A 105 24.83 -4.08 3.07
C GLY A 105 25.11 -4.85 1.76
N ASP A 106 26.37 -4.83 1.33
CA ASP A 106 26.76 -4.74 -0.09
C ASP A 106 26.90 -6.06 -0.91
N GLU A 107 27.15 -7.26 -0.34
CA GLU A 107 27.64 -8.38 -1.18
C GLU A 107 26.62 -9.48 -1.54
N GLU A 108 25.55 -9.65 -0.76
CA GLU A 108 24.46 -10.62 -1.05
C GLU A 108 23.44 -10.06 -2.08
N PHE A 109 23.40 -8.73 -2.22
CA PHE A 109 22.36 -7.95 -2.88
C PHE A 109 22.34 -8.06 -4.41
N ALA A 110 23.50 -8.25 -5.06
CA ALA A 110 23.61 -8.36 -6.51
C ALA A 110 23.02 -9.67 -7.07
N ARG A 111 23.14 -10.78 -6.33
CA ARG A 111 22.51 -12.08 -6.68
C ARG A 111 20.99 -12.03 -6.49
N SER A 112 20.53 -11.27 -5.49
CA SER A 112 19.10 -11.09 -5.17
C SER A 112 18.36 -10.11 -6.07
N ARG A 113 19.03 -9.35 -6.96
CA ARG A 113 18.37 -8.31 -7.80
C ARG A 113 17.28 -8.89 -8.72
N ARG A 114 17.53 -10.02 -9.38
CA ARG A 114 16.53 -10.69 -10.23
C ARG A 114 15.33 -11.14 -9.39
N GLU A 115 15.59 -11.80 -8.27
CA GLU A 115 14.54 -12.31 -7.37
C GLU A 115 13.69 -11.17 -6.79
N LEU A 116 14.30 -10.04 -6.43
CA LEU A 116 13.62 -8.85 -5.92
C LEU A 116 12.74 -8.19 -6.99
N ILE A 117 13.23 -8.07 -8.22
CA ILE A 117 12.42 -7.51 -9.32
C ILE A 117 11.29 -8.48 -9.70
N SER A 118 11.58 -9.78 -9.82
CA SER A 118 10.55 -10.80 -10.06
C SER A 118 9.48 -10.80 -8.98
N LEU A 119 9.87 -10.63 -7.72
CA LEU A 119 8.96 -10.50 -6.61
C LEU A 119 8.12 -9.21 -6.68
N ALA A 120 8.74 -8.06 -6.91
CA ALA A 120 8.03 -6.79 -6.99
C ALA A 120 6.98 -6.83 -8.11
N ARG A 121 7.32 -7.38 -9.27
CA ARG A 121 6.39 -7.58 -10.40
C ARG A 121 5.29 -8.59 -10.10
N TRP A 122 5.63 -9.67 -9.38
CA TRP A 122 4.62 -10.63 -8.91
C TRP A 122 3.63 -9.98 -7.93
N PHE A 123 4.09 -9.05 -7.10
CA PHE A 123 3.24 -8.28 -6.20
C PHE A 123 2.30 -7.34 -6.96
N VAL A 124 2.80 -6.67 -8.01
CA VAL A 124 1.98 -5.88 -8.94
C VAL A 124 0.89 -6.74 -9.57
N PHE A 125 1.23 -7.95 -10.03
CA PHE A 125 0.29 -8.91 -10.61
C PHE A 125 -0.87 -9.26 -9.66
N ILE A 126 -0.59 -9.49 -8.37
CA ILE A 126 -1.64 -9.75 -7.37
C ILE A 126 -2.56 -8.55 -7.21
N VAL A 127 -1.99 -7.35 -7.14
CA VAL A 127 -2.73 -6.12 -6.87
C VAL A 127 -3.68 -5.76 -8.02
N ILE A 128 -3.29 -6.07 -9.25
CA ILE A 128 -4.14 -5.93 -10.45
C ILE A 128 -5.07 -7.13 -10.70
N ASP A 129 -5.01 -8.20 -9.90
CA ASP A 129 -5.93 -9.31 -10.02
C ASP A 129 -7.38 -8.84 -9.75
N PRO A 130 -8.30 -8.97 -10.74
CA PRO A 130 -9.69 -8.57 -10.57
C PRO A 130 -10.48 -9.51 -9.63
N GLY A 131 -9.95 -10.69 -9.35
CA GLY A 131 -10.38 -11.66 -8.35
C GLY A 131 -9.64 -11.56 -7.01
N LEU A 132 -8.84 -10.51 -6.78
CA LEU A 132 -8.18 -10.24 -5.49
C LEU A 132 -9.22 -10.18 -4.35
N ALA A 133 -9.51 -11.34 -3.79
CA ALA A 133 -10.52 -11.51 -2.73
C ALA A 133 -9.88 -11.99 -1.42
N ASN A 134 -8.59 -12.35 -1.43
CA ASN A 134 -7.99 -13.06 -0.32
C ASN A 134 -6.54 -12.65 -0.06
N LEU A 135 -6.26 -12.16 1.16
CA LEU A 135 -4.90 -12.01 1.72
C LEU A 135 -4.08 -13.32 1.71
N ARG A 136 -4.72 -14.49 1.52
CA ARG A 136 -4.02 -15.78 1.30
C ARG A 136 -3.21 -15.83 0.00
N VAL A 137 -3.51 -14.96 -0.96
CA VAL A 137 -2.74 -14.82 -2.22
C VAL A 137 -1.48 -13.99 -1.99
N PHE A 138 -1.44 -13.12 -0.96
CA PHE A 138 -0.15 -12.67 -0.43
C PHE A 138 0.53 -13.90 0.13
N PRO A 139 1.67 -14.29 -0.44
CA PRO A 139 2.15 -15.62 -0.22
C PRO A 139 2.69 -15.65 1.20
N GLN A 140 2.59 -16.80 1.84
CA GLN A 140 3.47 -17.13 2.96
C GLN A 140 4.73 -17.80 2.40
N HIS A 141 5.26 -17.27 1.28
CA HIS A 141 6.48 -17.75 0.67
C HIS A 141 7.63 -17.61 1.68
N PRO A 142 8.21 -18.73 2.14
CA PRO A 142 9.15 -18.74 3.28
C PRO A 142 10.47 -18.02 2.99
N TYR A 143 10.72 -17.63 1.73
CA TYR A 143 11.95 -16.95 1.29
C TYR A 143 11.79 -15.44 1.06
N LEU A 144 10.60 -14.86 1.30
CA LEU A 144 10.41 -13.43 1.12
C LEU A 144 10.70 -12.68 2.42
N PRO A 145 11.63 -11.72 2.43
CA PRO A 145 11.82 -10.87 3.60
C PRO A 145 10.64 -9.86 3.71
N TYR A 146 9.47 -10.30 4.20
CA TYR A 146 8.25 -9.47 4.33
C TYR A 146 8.50 -8.15 5.05
N ARG A 147 9.35 -8.17 6.09
CA ARG A 147 9.81 -6.96 6.82
C ARG A 147 10.43 -5.88 5.93
N ARG A 148 10.98 -6.25 4.77
CA ARG A 148 11.65 -5.32 3.86
C ARG A 148 10.69 -4.69 2.85
N PHE A 149 9.49 -5.25 2.65
CA PHE A 149 8.55 -4.80 1.61
C PHE A 149 7.24 -4.27 2.16
N VAL A 150 6.80 -4.79 3.30
CA VAL A 150 5.58 -4.40 3.97
C VAL A 150 5.98 -3.82 5.32
N SER A 151 6.02 -2.51 5.40
CA SER A 151 6.25 -1.83 6.68
C SER A 151 5.01 -2.02 7.57
N PRO A 152 5.19 -2.32 8.87
CA PRO A 152 4.08 -2.29 9.84
C PRO A 152 3.31 -0.96 9.80
N PHE A 153 4.01 0.15 9.54
CA PHE A 153 3.39 1.47 9.40
C PHE A 153 2.41 1.54 8.23
N THR A 154 2.70 0.91 7.09
CA THR A 154 1.78 0.87 5.94
C THR A 154 0.54 0.03 6.25
N VAL A 155 0.73 -1.07 6.99
CA VAL A 155 -0.38 -1.91 7.44
C VAL A 155 -1.28 -1.12 8.39
N TRP A 156 -0.70 -0.46 9.38
CA TRP A 156 -1.42 0.37 10.34
C TRP A 156 -2.10 1.57 9.69
N ASP A 157 -1.43 2.21 8.72
CA ASP A 157 -2.01 3.31 7.96
C ASP A 157 -3.27 2.88 7.23
N VAL A 158 -3.27 1.74 6.54
CA VAL A 158 -4.45 1.33 5.76
C VAL A 158 -5.52 0.65 6.63
N ALA A 159 -5.12 -0.19 7.58
CA ALA A 159 -6.03 -1.01 8.37
C ALA A 159 -6.57 -0.32 9.63
N GLY A 160 -5.85 0.67 10.17
CA GLY A 160 -6.13 1.21 11.50
C GLY A 160 -5.91 0.17 12.60
N ASN A 161 -6.33 0.48 13.82
CA ASN A 161 -6.31 -0.50 14.92
C ASN A 161 -7.62 -1.32 14.91
N PRO A 162 -7.59 -2.63 14.58
CA PRO A 162 -8.80 -3.45 14.50
C PRO A 162 -9.42 -3.76 15.88
N PHE A 163 -8.71 -3.47 16.98
CA PHE A 163 -9.21 -3.62 18.35
C PHE A 163 -9.91 -2.35 18.86
N ARG A 164 -9.67 -1.21 18.21
CA ARG A 164 -10.31 0.08 18.51
C ARG A 164 -10.91 0.68 17.26
N PRO A 165 -12.09 0.19 16.82
CA PRO A 165 -12.83 0.84 15.74
C PRO A 165 -13.14 2.28 16.14
N THR A 166 -12.68 3.23 15.35
CA THR A 166 -12.90 4.65 15.60
C THR A 166 -14.33 5.03 15.24
N PRO A 167 -15.06 5.74 16.11
CA PRO A 167 -16.40 6.21 15.79
C PRO A 167 -16.35 7.27 14.68
N HIS A 168 -17.31 7.18 13.76
CA HIS A 168 -17.52 8.18 12.72
C HIS A 168 -18.55 9.19 13.23
N ASP A 169 -18.10 10.32 13.78
CA ASP A 169 -18.99 11.41 14.24
C ASP A 169 -19.22 12.42 13.09
N PRO A 170 -20.47 12.59 12.60
CA PRO A 170 -20.79 13.58 11.59
C PRO A 170 -20.45 15.02 11.98
N ALA A 171 -20.36 15.34 13.27
CA ALA A 171 -19.98 16.67 13.75
C ALA A 171 -18.57 17.08 13.30
N TRP A 172 -17.66 16.11 13.14
CA TRP A 172 -16.28 16.37 12.70
C TRP A 172 -16.21 16.70 11.20
N LEU A 173 -17.23 16.34 10.41
CA LEU A 173 -17.21 16.35 8.95
C LEU A 173 -17.70 17.67 8.36
N THR A 174 -17.09 18.76 8.79
CA THR A 174 -17.38 20.09 8.24
C THR A 174 -16.98 20.16 6.75
N ALA A 175 -17.51 21.16 6.04
CA ALA A 175 -17.16 21.38 4.63
C ALA A 175 -15.65 21.57 4.43
N ASP A 176 -14.98 22.27 5.35
CA ASP A 176 -13.54 22.52 5.28
C ASP A 176 -12.73 21.24 5.55
N VAL A 177 -13.09 20.47 6.58
CA VAL A 177 -12.45 19.18 6.91
C VAL A 177 -12.56 18.21 5.73
N THR A 178 -13.77 18.06 5.17
CA THR A 178 -14.01 17.15 4.05
C THR A 178 -13.34 17.62 2.75
N ALA A 179 -13.29 18.92 2.47
CA ALA A 179 -12.57 19.48 1.33
C ALA A 179 -11.06 19.27 1.46
N LEU A 180 -10.50 19.48 2.66
CA LEU A 180 -9.09 19.26 2.93
C LEU A 180 -8.71 17.78 2.79
N ALA A 181 -9.46 16.88 3.41
CA ALA A 181 -9.25 15.44 3.28
C ALA A 181 -9.32 14.98 1.81
N ARG A 182 -10.28 15.49 1.04
CA ARG A 182 -10.40 15.20 -0.39
C ARG A 182 -9.18 15.67 -1.17
N GLY A 183 -8.72 16.90 -0.92
CA GLY A 183 -7.52 17.45 -1.55
C GLY A 183 -6.27 16.64 -1.25
N ILE A 184 -6.07 16.26 0.02
CA ILE A 184 -4.98 15.37 0.46
C ILE A 184 -5.04 14.04 -0.30
N TYR A 185 -6.20 13.40 -0.33
CA TYR A 185 -6.39 12.09 -0.93
C TYR A 185 -6.20 12.08 -2.45
N GLU A 186 -6.82 13.04 -3.15
CA GLU A 186 -6.80 13.12 -4.61
C GLU A 186 -5.40 13.45 -5.13
N GLN A 187 -4.73 14.43 -4.51
CA GLN A 187 -3.40 14.91 -4.91
C GLN A 187 -2.26 14.06 -4.29
N ARG A 188 -2.58 13.13 -3.39
CA ARG A 188 -1.62 12.38 -2.56
C ARG A 188 -0.71 13.29 -1.73
N ALA A 189 -1.22 14.45 -1.31
CA ALA A 189 -0.50 15.42 -0.49
C ALA A 189 -0.53 15.01 0.99
N PHE A 190 -0.10 13.79 1.26
CA PHE A 190 -0.14 13.16 2.59
C PHE A 190 0.80 13.82 3.61
N ASP A 191 1.76 14.61 3.13
CA ASP A 191 2.56 15.52 3.95
C ASP A 191 1.70 16.58 4.67
N ARG A 192 0.48 16.83 4.20
CA ARG A 192 -0.48 17.75 4.81
C ARG A 192 -1.43 17.08 5.82
N ALA A 193 -1.25 15.79 6.13
CA ALA A 193 -2.08 15.08 7.12
C ALA A 193 -2.13 15.78 8.50
N PRO A 194 -1.04 16.40 9.01
CA PRO A 194 -1.11 17.15 10.27
C PRO A 194 -2.10 18.33 10.22
N ILE A 195 -2.24 18.98 9.06
CA ILE A 195 -3.20 20.08 8.87
C ILE A 195 -4.64 19.55 8.95
N LEU A 196 -4.88 18.33 8.46
CA LEU A 196 -6.18 17.68 8.61
C LEU A 196 -6.48 17.35 10.08
N ALA A 197 -5.48 16.93 10.85
CA ALA A 197 -5.63 16.70 12.29
C ALA A 197 -6.07 17.98 13.01
N ASP A 198 -5.43 19.11 12.70
CA ASP A 198 -5.76 20.40 13.31
C ASP A 198 -7.18 20.85 12.93
N ALA A 199 -7.56 20.70 11.65
CA ALA A 199 -8.92 20.99 11.21
C ALA A 199 -9.99 20.10 11.88
N LEU A 200 -9.68 18.81 12.11
CA LEU A 200 -10.56 17.90 12.85
C LEU A 200 -10.70 18.32 14.31
N GLN A 201 -9.59 18.72 14.95
CA GLN A 201 -9.60 19.19 16.33
C GLN A 201 -10.42 20.49 16.48
N ASP A 202 -10.27 21.43 15.54
CA ASP A 202 -11.07 22.67 15.49
C ASP A 202 -12.57 22.38 15.28
N ALA A 203 -12.89 21.28 14.59
CA ALA A 203 -14.26 20.78 14.43
C ALA A 203 -14.79 20.00 15.64
N GLY A 204 -14.01 19.87 16.72
CA GLY A 204 -14.40 19.19 17.96
C GLY A 204 -14.06 17.70 18.03
N CYS A 205 -13.17 17.20 17.16
CA CYS A 205 -12.63 15.85 17.32
C CYS A 205 -11.63 15.79 18.48
N GLU A 206 -11.94 14.97 19.49
CA GLU A 206 -11.06 14.70 20.64
C GLU A 206 -10.47 13.29 20.63
N ASP A 207 -10.67 12.53 19.54
CA ASP A 207 -10.13 11.17 19.41
C ASP A 207 -8.61 11.21 19.19
N GLU A 208 -7.86 10.95 20.26
CA GLU A 208 -6.39 10.94 20.23
C GLU A 208 -5.83 9.96 19.18
N GLY A 209 -6.51 8.83 18.93
CA GLY A 209 -6.06 7.86 17.93
C GLY A 209 -6.08 8.41 16.52
N VAL A 210 -7.12 9.17 16.15
CA VAL A 210 -7.22 9.87 14.86
C VAL A 210 -6.17 10.97 14.76
N LEU A 211 -6.10 11.82 15.78
CA LEU A 211 -5.24 13.00 15.79
C LEU A 211 -3.76 12.62 15.79
N ASP A 212 -3.35 11.67 16.63
CA ASP A 212 -1.97 11.21 16.72
C ASP A 212 -1.55 10.45 15.48
N HIS A 213 -2.45 9.69 14.85
CA HIS A 213 -2.14 9.02 13.59
C HIS A 213 -1.84 10.02 12.48
N LEU A 214 -2.68 11.05 12.30
CA LEU A 214 -2.52 12.07 11.25
C LEU A 214 -1.33 13.00 11.51
N ARG A 215 -0.98 13.23 12.77
CA ARG A 215 0.21 14.01 13.17
C ARG A 215 1.49 13.17 13.16
N GLY A 216 1.36 11.85 13.23
CA GLY A 216 2.49 10.93 13.27
C GLY A 216 3.34 11.04 12.01
N GLY A 217 4.66 10.89 12.16
CA GLY A 217 5.62 10.94 11.03
C GLY A 217 5.58 9.70 10.12
N GLY A 218 4.54 8.87 10.20
CA GLY A 218 4.38 7.68 9.36
C GLY A 218 4.06 8.06 7.92
N SER A 219 4.44 7.21 6.95
CA SER A 219 4.03 7.45 5.56
C SER A 219 2.56 7.08 5.40
N HIS A 220 1.71 8.03 5.03
CA HIS A 220 0.34 7.73 4.65
C HIS A 220 0.22 7.37 3.16
N ALA A 221 -0.74 6.52 2.86
CA ALA A 221 -1.10 6.13 1.51
C ALA A 221 -2.61 6.32 1.27
N ARG A 222 -3.03 6.15 0.02
CA ARG A 222 -4.47 5.98 -0.25
C ARG A 222 -4.94 4.73 0.47
N GLY A 223 -6.09 4.83 1.12
CA GLY A 223 -6.56 3.81 2.05
C GLY A 223 -6.22 4.12 3.51
N CYS A 224 -5.48 5.20 3.80
CA CYS A 224 -5.26 5.69 5.16
C CYS A 224 -6.57 5.72 5.94
N TRP A 225 -6.65 4.99 7.06
CA TRP A 225 -7.89 4.76 7.80
C TRP A 225 -8.51 6.07 8.31
N ALA A 226 -7.70 7.03 8.76
CA ALA A 226 -8.19 8.30 9.28
C ALA A 226 -8.69 9.23 8.16
N VAL A 227 -8.02 9.25 7.00
CA VAL A 227 -8.49 10.04 5.85
C VAL A 227 -9.76 9.41 5.26
N ASP A 228 -9.79 8.09 5.15
CA ASP A 228 -10.95 7.33 4.68
C ASP A 228 -12.16 7.48 5.62
N LEU A 229 -11.94 7.58 6.93
CA LEU A 229 -12.97 7.90 7.91
C LEU A 229 -13.67 9.22 7.55
N VAL A 230 -12.89 10.27 7.30
CA VAL A 230 -13.44 11.59 6.92
C VAL A 230 -14.16 11.57 5.57
N LEU A 231 -13.68 10.73 4.64
CA LEU A 231 -14.25 10.62 3.29
C LEU A 231 -15.41 9.61 3.19
N GLY A 232 -15.74 8.89 4.27
CA GLY A 232 -16.74 7.82 4.26
C GLY A 232 -16.39 6.68 3.31
N LYS A 233 -15.10 6.29 3.26
CA LYS A 233 -14.56 5.27 2.35
C LYS A 233 -14.13 4.00 3.10
N GLU A 234 -15.00 3.00 3.20
CA GLU A 234 -14.61 1.64 3.69
C GLU A 234 -14.19 0.68 2.57
#